data_AF-A0A5P8WHI8-F1
#
_entry.id   AF-A0A5P8WHI8-F1
#
_cell.length_a   1.000
_cell.length_b   1.000
_cell.length_c   1.000
_cell.angle_alpha   90.00
_cell.angle_beta   90.00
_cell.angle_gamma   90.00
#
_symmetry.space_group_name_H-M   'P 1'
#
loop_
_entity.id
_entity.type
_entity.pdbx_description
1 polymer ?
#
loop_
_entity_poly.entity_id
_entity_poly.type
_entity_poly.pdbx_seq_one_letter_code
_entity_poly.pdbx_strand_id
1 'polypeptide(L)'
;MHRQERSLDRHYQQRSSLTTFSTIPIKSMQPTISIPQHWGYPRFALEQRTEQGTILGLYYYPNGTELAEQFGGGWRYALMPNKNSDELFHFQENQIQPLTPEELFHQITAEIDFYQQQINILNRQLTVLTEGATNG
;
A
#
# COMPACT_ATOMS: atom_id res chain seq x y z
N MET A 1 -10.58 -70.46 -19.71
CA MET A 1 -11.74 -69.95 -18.94
C MET A 1 -11.23 -68.79 -18.10
N HIS A 2 -11.35 -67.50 -18.43
CA HIS A 2 -12.50 -66.65 -18.81
C HIS A 2 -13.60 -66.56 -17.73
N ARG A 3 -13.53 -65.50 -16.90
CA ARG A 3 -14.62 -64.59 -16.48
C ARG A 3 -14.03 -63.51 -15.54
N GLN A 4 -13.99 -62.22 -15.91
CA GLN A 4 -14.98 -61.15 -15.58
C GLN A 4 -15.13 -60.98 -14.05
N GLU A 5 -15.03 -59.82 -13.40
CA GLU A 5 -15.39 -58.43 -13.75
C GLU A 5 -15.09 -57.61 -12.46
N ARG A 6 -14.40 -56.46 -12.43
CA ARG A 6 -14.94 -55.07 -12.27
C ARG A 6 -13.81 -54.25 -11.60
N SER A 7 -13.30 -53.20 -12.25
CA SER A 7 -13.78 -51.82 -12.15
C SER A 7 -13.38 -51.16 -10.82
N LEU A 8 -12.38 -50.27 -10.87
CA LEU A 8 -12.40 -48.94 -10.24
C LEU A 8 -11.21 -48.12 -10.78
N ASP A 9 -11.58 -47.04 -11.47
CA ASP A 9 -10.87 -45.76 -11.59
C ASP A 9 -9.54 -45.67 -12.36
N ARG A 10 -9.64 -45.85 -13.68
CA ARG A 10 -8.93 -44.99 -14.63
C ARG A 10 -9.87 -43.89 -15.09
N HIS A 11 -9.75 -42.68 -14.55
CA HIS A 11 -10.21 -41.43 -15.20
C HIS A 11 -9.60 -40.19 -14.52
N TYR A 12 -8.27 -40.06 -14.52
CA TYR A 12 -7.65 -38.73 -14.39
C TYR A 12 -7.50 -38.09 -15.77
N GLN A 13 -8.64 -37.74 -16.38
CA GLN A 13 -8.68 -36.82 -17.52
C GLN A 13 -10.10 -36.34 -17.76
N GLN A 14 -10.46 -35.25 -17.08
CA GLN A 14 -11.48 -34.32 -17.58
C GLN A 14 -11.23 -32.91 -17.03
N ARG A 15 -10.61 -32.11 -17.89
CA ARG A 15 -10.96 -30.72 -18.22
C ARG A 15 -11.33 -29.80 -17.04
N SER A 16 -10.38 -28.96 -16.65
CA SER A 16 -10.70 -27.58 -16.31
C SER A 16 -10.02 -26.69 -17.34
N SER A 17 -10.83 -26.23 -18.28
CA SER A 17 -10.47 -25.31 -19.34
C SER A 17 -9.85 -24.06 -18.73
N LEU A 18 -8.63 -23.74 -19.14
CA LEU A 18 -8.00 -22.44 -18.91
C LEU A 18 -8.92 -21.36 -19.49
N THR A 19 -9.61 -20.63 -18.63
CA THR A 19 -10.19 -19.35 -19.03
C THR A 19 -9.05 -18.35 -18.92
N THR A 20 -8.34 -18.17 -20.03
CA THR A 20 -7.43 -17.04 -20.19
C THR A 20 -8.29 -15.78 -20.11
N PHE A 21 -8.29 -15.13 -18.96
CA PHE A 21 -8.72 -13.74 -18.88
C PHE A 21 -7.76 -12.95 -19.77
N SER A 22 -8.25 -12.57 -20.96
CA SER A 22 -7.61 -11.53 -21.75
C SER A 22 -7.74 -10.25 -20.92
N THR A 23 -6.71 -9.97 -20.12
CA THR A 23 -6.55 -8.67 -19.49
C THR A 23 -6.45 -7.68 -20.63
N ILE A 24 -7.54 -6.98 -20.90
CA ILE A 24 -7.51 -5.77 -21.71
C ILE A 24 -6.43 -4.90 -21.08
N PRO A 25 -5.37 -4.49 -21.81
CA PRO A 25 -4.42 -3.55 -21.27
C PRO A 25 -5.19 -2.25 -21.05
N ILE A 26 -5.66 -2.03 -19.83
CA ILE A 26 -6.02 -0.70 -19.38
C ILE A 26 -4.70 0.04 -19.49
N LYS A 27 -4.56 0.87 -20.52
CA LYS A 27 -3.50 1.86 -20.59
C LYS A 27 -3.75 2.81 -19.43
N SER A 28 -3.26 2.42 -18.26
CA SER A 28 -2.97 3.29 -17.15
C SER A 28 -2.06 4.34 -17.73
N MET A 29 -2.61 5.49 -18.13
CA MET A 29 -1.83 6.70 -18.15
C MET A 29 -1.68 7.07 -16.67
N GLN A 30 -0.76 6.36 -16.01
CA GLN A 30 -0.32 6.71 -14.68
C GLN A 30 0.17 8.16 -14.80
N PRO A 31 -0.39 9.10 -14.02
CA PRO A 31 0.07 10.48 -14.05
C PRO A 31 1.58 10.48 -13.82
N THR A 32 2.31 10.82 -14.88
CA THR A 32 3.77 10.77 -14.88
C THR A 32 4.26 12.18 -14.63
N ILE A 33 4.80 12.42 -13.44
CA ILE A 33 5.47 13.68 -13.13
C ILE A 33 6.79 13.69 -13.89
N SER A 34 6.95 14.64 -14.81
CA SER A 34 8.22 14.84 -15.51
C SER A 34 9.14 15.67 -14.63
N ILE A 35 10.29 15.10 -14.28
CA ILE A 35 11.34 15.78 -13.52
C ILE A 35 12.26 16.51 -14.51
N PRO A 36 12.58 17.80 -14.29
CA PRO A 36 13.55 18.51 -15.12
C PRO A 36 14.88 17.76 -15.22
N GLN A 37 15.47 17.70 -16.41
CA GLN A 37 16.66 16.86 -16.71
C GLN A 37 17.88 17.13 -15.81
N HIS A 38 18.02 18.35 -15.29
CA HIS A 38 19.15 18.74 -14.44
C HIS A 38 18.91 18.47 -12.95
N TRP A 39 17.71 18.00 -12.59
CA TRP A 39 17.42 17.55 -11.23
C TRP A 39 17.80 16.07 -11.13
N GLY A 40 18.40 15.69 -10.01
CA GLY A 40 18.48 14.27 -9.68
C GLY A 40 17.08 13.68 -9.54
N TYR A 41 16.92 12.37 -9.73
CA TYR A 41 15.66 11.71 -9.38
C TYR A 41 15.50 11.64 -7.86
N PRO A 42 14.28 11.81 -7.31
CA PRO A 42 14.06 11.65 -5.89
C PRO A 42 14.28 10.19 -5.51
N ARG A 43 14.98 9.94 -4.40
CA ARG A 43 15.22 8.60 -3.88
C ARG A 43 13.94 7.92 -3.36
N PHE A 44 12.99 8.71 -2.86
CA PHE A 44 11.75 8.19 -2.27
C PHE A 44 10.52 8.68 -3.03
N ALA A 45 9.44 7.90 -2.95
CA ALA A 45 8.18 8.19 -3.64
C ALA A 45 7.13 8.79 -2.69
N LEU A 46 6.09 9.41 -3.27
CA LEU A 46 4.88 9.76 -2.53
C LEU A 46 4.23 8.50 -1.94
N GLU A 47 3.60 8.66 -0.78
CA GLU A 47 2.93 7.62 0.02
C GLU A 47 3.86 6.51 0.55
N GLN A 48 5.15 6.59 0.26
CA GLN A 48 6.13 5.67 0.83
C GLN A 48 6.20 5.86 2.35
N ARG A 49 6.11 4.75 3.09
CA ARG A 49 6.30 4.71 4.54
C ARG A 49 7.79 4.59 4.88
N THR A 50 8.22 5.37 5.84
CA THR A 50 9.58 5.43 6.38
C THR A 50 9.51 5.34 7.91
N GLU A 51 10.64 5.22 8.59
CA GLU A 51 10.66 5.25 10.06
C GLU A 51 10.09 6.56 10.64
N GLN A 52 10.26 7.67 9.93
CA GLN A 52 9.84 9.01 10.36
C GLN A 52 8.38 9.32 10.00
N GLY A 53 7.74 8.55 9.12
CA GLY A 53 6.36 8.80 8.70
C GLY A 53 6.08 8.42 7.26
N THR A 54 4.94 8.90 6.75
CA THR A 54 4.55 8.72 5.34
C THR A 54 4.90 9.97 4.54
N ILE A 55 5.55 9.80 3.39
CA ILE A 55 5.91 10.91 2.50
C ILE A 55 4.66 11.42 1.79
N LEU A 56 4.31 12.69 2.01
CA LEU A 56 3.16 13.34 1.38
C LEU A 56 3.55 14.46 0.41
N GLY A 57 4.79 14.94 0.46
CA GLY A 57 5.26 16.01 -0.42
C GLY A 57 6.71 15.84 -0.85
N LEU A 58 7.00 16.28 -2.07
CA LEU A 58 8.31 16.30 -2.69
C LEU A 58 8.61 17.73 -3.16
N TYR A 59 9.71 18.32 -2.71
CA TYR A 59 10.16 19.64 -3.14
C TYR A 59 11.61 19.55 -3.58
N TYR A 60 11.97 20.26 -4.65
CA TYR A 60 13.36 20.37 -5.08
C TYR A 60 13.84 21.81 -4.89
N TYR A 61 14.95 21.98 -4.18
CA TYR A 61 15.61 23.27 -4.00
C TYR A 61 16.84 23.34 -4.92
N PRO A 62 16.78 24.08 -6.04
CA PRO A 62 17.90 24.23 -6.95
C PRO A 62 19.08 24.95 -6.28
N ASN A 63 20.30 24.49 -6.57
CA ASN A 63 21.52 25.15 -6.09
C ASN A 63 21.56 26.62 -6.56
N GLY A 64 22.05 27.51 -5.69
CA GLY A 64 22.13 28.96 -5.96
C GLY A 64 20.81 29.72 -5.77
N THR A 65 19.81 29.09 -5.15
CA THR A 65 18.59 29.78 -4.67
C THR A 65 18.67 30.03 -3.16
N GLU A 66 17.96 31.04 -2.67
CA GLU A 66 17.90 31.37 -1.23
C GLU A 66 17.47 30.16 -0.37
N LEU A 67 16.49 29.36 -0.85
CA LEU A 67 16.07 28.15 -0.16
C LEU A 67 17.18 27.10 -0.07
N ALA A 68 17.99 26.94 -1.12
CA ALA A 68 19.12 26.04 -1.09
C ALA A 68 20.27 26.55 -0.19
N GLU A 69 20.44 27.87 -0.06
CA GLU A 69 21.40 28.45 0.89
C GLU A 69 20.99 28.22 2.34
N GLN A 70 19.70 28.39 2.65
CA GLN A 70 19.19 28.24 4.01
C GLN A 70 19.08 26.77 4.44
N PHE A 71 18.60 25.91 3.55
CA PHE A 71 18.24 24.54 3.91
C PHE A 71 19.19 23.50 3.35
N GLY A 72 19.96 23.82 2.30
CA GLY A 72 20.75 22.91 1.46
C GLY A 72 20.05 22.60 0.13
N GLY A 73 20.81 22.41 -0.95
CA GLY A 73 20.26 22.05 -2.25
C GLY A 73 19.73 20.60 -2.34
N GLY A 74 18.89 20.34 -3.34
CA GLY A 74 18.38 19.00 -3.65
C GLY A 74 16.96 18.72 -3.16
N TRP A 75 16.61 17.43 -3.06
CA TRP A 75 15.27 17.00 -2.67
C TRP A 75 14.98 17.19 -1.18
N ARG A 76 13.74 17.59 -0.92
CA ARG A 76 13.10 17.69 0.38
C ARG A 76 11.81 16.91 0.39
N TYR A 77 11.54 16.32 1.53
CA TYR A 77 10.41 15.43 1.70
C TYR A 77 9.59 15.93 2.88
N ALA A 78 8.29 16.16 2.65
CA ALA A 78 7.34 16.42 3.72
C ALA A 78 6.76 15.08 4.18
N LEU A 79 6.97 14.77 5.46
CA LEU A 79 6.54 13.52 6.09
C LEU A 79 5.48 13.82 7.15
N MET A 80 4.45 12.99 7.15
CA MET A 80 3.43 12.95 8.18
C MET A 80 3.74 11.77 9.13
N PRO A 81 4.03 12.02 10.42
CA PRO A 81 4.54 10.99 11.32
C PRO A 81 3.49 9.94 11.70
N ASN A 82 2.21 10.33 11.75
CA ASN A 82 1.10 9.41 11.93
C ASN A 82 -0.13 9.88 11.15
N LYS A 83 -1.03 8.96 10.77
CA LYS A 83 -2.21 9.25 9.93
C LYS A 83 -3.26 10.18 10.56
N ASN A 84 -3.15 10.42 11.86
CA ASN A 84 -4.09 11.25 12.62
C ASN A 84 -3.46 12.61 12.99
N SER A 85 -2.30 12.94 12.44
CA SER A 85 -1.57 14.17 12.70
C SER A 85 -1.81 15.16 11.57
N ASP A 86 -2.09 16.40 11.94
CA ASP A 86 -2.15 17.52 10.99
C ASP A 86 -0.76 18.13 10.74
N GLU A 87 0.30 17.61 11.37
CA GLU A 87 1.65 18.14 11.28
C GLU A 87 2.46 17.49 10.17
N LEU A 88 3.18 18.33 9.41
CA LEU A 88 4.13 17.92 8.39
C LEU A 88 5.54 18.37 8.76
N PHE A 89 6.47 17.42 8.74
CA PHE A 89 7.88 17.66 9.00
C PHE A 89 8.69 17.55 7.71
N HIS A 90 9.67 18.43 7.54
CA HIS A 90 10.47 18.50 6.33
C HIS A 90 11.86 17.92 6.55
N PHE A 91 12.24 16.94 5.75
CA PHE A 91 13.52 16.24 5.86
C PHE A 91 14.34 16.34 4.58
N GLN A 92 15.66 16.34 4.75
CA GLN A 92 16.61 16.05 3.67
C GLN A 92 16.59 14.57 3.32
N GLU A 93 16.98 14.25 2.09
CA GLU A 93 17.04 12.86 1.61
C GLU A 93 17.92 11.95 2.47
N ASN A 94 19.02 12.46 3.02
CA ASN A 94 19.93 11.70 3.88
C ASN A 94 19.43 11.53 5.33
N GLN A 95 18.37 12.25 5.73
CA GLN A 95 17.77 12.16 7.06
C GLN A 95 16.64 11.14 7.13
N ILE A 96 16.20 10.61 5.98
CA ILE A 96 15.11 9.64 5.89
C ILE A 96 15.66 8.22 5.95
N GLN A 97 15.06 7.41 6.81
CA GLN A 97 15.37 6.00 6.93
C GLN A 97 14.24 5.17 6.33
N PRO A 98 14.47 4.45 5.22
CA PRO A 98 13.46 3.58 4.66
C PRO A 98 13.19 2.42 5.61
N LEU A 99 11.93 2.00 5.70
CA LEU A 99 11.59 0.75 6.36
C LEU A 99 12.18 -0.43 5.58
N THR A 100 12.65 -1.43 6.31
CA THR A 100 12.91 -2.74 5.73
C THR A 100 11.60 -3.39 5.25
N PRO A 101 11.66 -4.35 4.31
CA PRO A 101 10.47 -5.08 3.88
C PRO A 101 9.73 -5.77 5.03
N GLU A 102 10.46 -6.27 6.04
CA GLU A 102 9.87 -6.92 7.22
C GLU A 102 9.12 -5.92 8.10
N GLU A 103 9.71 -4.76 8.39
CA GLU A 103 9.05 -3.71 9.18
C GLU A 103 7.81 -3.17 8.46
N LEU A 104 7.89 -2.96 7.15
CA LEU A 104 6.74 -2.55 6.35
C LEU A 104 5.62 -3.59 6.41
N PHE A 105 5.95 -4.87 6.24
CA PHE A 105 4.99 -5.96 6.33
C PHE A 105 4.34 -6.05 7.73
N HIS A 106 5.15 -5.90 8.77
CA HIS A 106 4.67 -5.87 10.14
C HIS A 106 3.70 -4.70 10.38
N GLN A 107 4.04 -3.49 9.94
CA GLN A 107 3.16 -2.32 10.06
C GLN A 107 1.83 -2.51 9.31
N ILE A 108 1.87 -3.06 8.09
CA ILE A 108 0.65 -3.32 7.30
C ILE A 108 -0.23 -4.35 8.02
N THR A 109 0.36 -5.43 8.54
CA THR A 109 -0.37 -6.48 9.25
C THR A 109 -1.03 -5.94 10.52
N ALA A 110 -0.29 -5.20 11.34
CA ALA A 110 -0.82 -4.58 12.55
C ALA A 110 -1.97 -3.60 12.24
N GLU A 111 -1.85 -2.84 11.15
CA GLU A 111 -2.91 -1.93 10.71
C GLU A 111 -4.16 -2.68 10.25
N ILE A 112 -4.01 -3.79 9.52
CA ILE A 112 -5.13 -4.66 9.12
C ILE A 112 -5.84 -5.22 10.35
N ASP A 113 -5.10 -5.77 11.30
CA ASP A 113 -5.65 -6.39 12.51
C ASP A 113 -6.44 -5.37 13.34
N PHE A 114 -5.90 -4.15 13.48
CA PHE A 114 -6.56 -3.05 14.17
C PHE A 114 -7.93 -2.70 13.55
N TYR A 115 -8.00 -2.55 12.23
CA TYR A 115 -9.27 -2.23 11.57
C TYR A 115 -10.26 -3.40 11.60
N GLN A 116 -9.79 -4.65 11.50
CA GLN A 116 -10.65 -5.82 11.66
C GLN A 116 -11.30 -5.87 13.05
N GLN A 117 -10.56 -5.53 14.11
CA GLN A 117 -11.11 -5.44 15.46
C GLN A 117 -12.18 -4.35 15.57
N GLN A 118 -11.94 -3.16 15.01
CA GLN A 118 -12.93 -2.08 15.00
C GLN A 118 -14.22 -2.49 14.27
N ILE A 119 -14.09 -3.10 13.10
CA ILE A 119 -15.24 -3.60 12.33
C ILE A 119 -16.04 -4.61 13.16
N ASN A 120 -15.37 -5.54 13.86
CA ASN A 120 -16.03 -6.52 14.71
C ASN A 120 -16.79 -5.89 15.88
N ILE A 121 -16.23 -4.85 16.51
CA ILE A 121 -16.90 -4.11 17.59
C ILE A 121 -18.15 -3.41 17.06
N LEU A 122 -18.04 -2.69 15.94
CA LEU A 122 -19.17 -1.99 15.32
C LEU A 122 -20.29 -2.95 14.92
N ASN A 123 -19.94 -4.10 14.34
CA ASN A 123 -20.92 -5.13 13.97
C ASN A 123 -21.71 -5.64 15.18
N ARG A 124 -21.04 -5.89 16.32
CA ARG A 124 -21.71 -6.30 17.56
C ARG A 124 -22.68 -5.23 18.07
N GLN A 125 -22.29 -3.95 18.01
CA GLN A 125 -23.16 -2.84 18.41
C GLN A 125 -24.41 -2.76 17.53
N LEU A 126 -24.25 -2.94 16.21
CA LEU A 126 -25.38 -2.97 15.27
C LEU A 126 -26.33 -4.15 15.53
N THR A 127 -25.80 -5.35 15.83
CA THR A 127 -26.64 -6.51 16.18
C THR A 127 -27.50 -6.24 17.42
N VAL A 128 -26.91 -5.71 18.49
CA VAL A 128 -27.65 -5.39 19.74
C VAL A 128 -28.76 -4.36 19.49
N LEU A 129 -28.50 -3.31 18.70
CA LEU A 129 -29.51 -2.31 18.36
C LEU A 129 -30.65 -2.88 17.51
N THR A 130 -30.32 -3.75 16.56
CA THR A 130 -31.31 -4.36 15.66
C THR A 130 -32.20 -5.35 16.41
N GLU A 131 -31.61 -6.19 17.27
CA GLU A 131 -32.37 -7.13 18.12
C GLU A 131 -33.18 -6.43 19.21
N GLY A 132 -32.65 -5.32 19.76
CA GLY A 132 -33.37 -4.47 20.71
C GLY A 132 -34.58 -3.74 20.11
N ALA A 133 -34.52 -3.38 18.82
CA ALA A 133 -35.62 -2.73 18.11
C ALA A 133 -36.72 -3.71 17.67
N THR A 134 -36.41 -4.99 17.46
CA THR A 134 -37.40 -6.01 17.06
C THR A 134 -38.23 -6.58 18.22
N ASN A 135 -37.86 -6.29 19.47
CA ASN A 135 -38.53 -6.79 20.67
C ASN A 135 -39.37 -5.72 21.42
N GLY A 136 -39.71 -4.62 20.74
CA GLY A 136 -40.51 -3.51 21.27
C GLY A 136 -41.86 -3.36 20.58
#